data_AF-A0A968MDU8-F1
#
_entry.id   AF-A0A968MDU8-F1
#
_cell.length_a   1.000
_cell.length_b   1.000
_cell.length_c   1.000
_cell.angle_alpha   90.00
_cell.angle_beta   90.00
_cell.angle_gamma   90.00
#
_symmetry.space_group_name_H-M   'P 1'
#
loop_
_entity.id
_entity.type
_entity.pdbx_description
1 polymer ?
#
loop_
_entity_poly.entity_id
_entity_poly.type
_entity_poly.pdbx_seq_one_letter_code
_entity_poly.pdbx_strand_id
1 'polypeptide(L)'
;MRTQVDVSNHTLLTVSPYVLLNFGAPWCGLCRMVEPIMQRLATEWNGSLQLVPIDVDQNFLLAYRFQVKSLPTLILCKDGIEVERLSYFPVLRM
;
A
#
# COMPACT_ATOMS: atom_id res chain seq x y z
N MET A 1 17.58 4.59 5.68
CA MET A 1 16.70 5.11 4.62
C MET A 1 15.33 5.34 5.24
N ARG A 2 14.94 6.60 5.43
CA ARG A 2 13.63 6.97 5.98
C ARG A 2 12.66 7.10 4.81
N THR A 3 11.75 6.16 4.65
CA THR A 3 10.68 6.29 3.65
C THR A 3 9.59 7.17 4.27
N GLN A 4 9.66 8.48 4.02
CA GLN A 4 8.58 9.39 4.34
C GLN A 4 7.69 9.52 3.11
N VAL A 5 6.48 8.95 3.18
CA VAL A 5 5.39 9.37 2.30
C VAL A 5 5.04 10.79 2.74
N ASP A 6 5.44 11.81 1.98
CA ASP A 6 4.99 13.18 2.22
C ASP A 6 3.57 13.34 1.66
N VAL A 7 2.60 13.14 2.54
CA VAL A 7 1.16 13.12 2.26
C VAL A 7 0.59 14.54 2.14
N SER A 8 1.42 15.57 2.17
CA SER A 8 0.96 16.94 2.32
C SER A 8 0.46 17.56 1.01
N ASN A 9 0.95 17.10 -0.15
CA ASN A 9 0.76 17.82 -1.44
C ASN A 9 0.34 16.94 -2.63
N HIS A 10 -0.35 15.80 -2.44
CA HIS A 10 -0.73 14.89 -3.55
C HIS A 10 0.45 14.41 -4.43
N THR A 11 1.69 14.56 -3.96
CA THR A 11 2.88 14.27 -4.74
C THR A 11 3.68 13.21 -4.00
N LEU A 12 3.58 11.97 -4.47
CA LEU A 12 4.50 10.93 -4.05
C LEU A 12 5.88 11.29 -4.59
N LEU A 13 6.79 11.69 -3.70
CA LEU A 13 8.21 11.86 -4.03
C LEU A 13 8.84 10.46 -4.16
N THR A 14 8.53 9.75 -5.23
CA THR A 14 8.99 8.38 -5.43
C THR A 14 10.03 8.30 -6.52
N VAL A 15 11.05 7.50 -6.25
CA VAL A 15 12.14 7.20 -7.19
C VAL A 15 11.62 6.34 -8.35
N SER A 16 10.51 5.64 -8.14
CA SER A 16 9.89 4.73 -9.09
C SER A 16 8.56 5.28 -9.64
N PRO A 17 8.24 4.99 -10.91
CA PRO A 17 6.98 5.42 -11.54
C PRO A 17 5.75 4.72 -10.94
N TYR A 18 5.92 3.53 -10.34
CA TYR A 18 4.85 2.78 -9.69
C TYR A 18 5.08 2.64 -8.19
N VAL A 19 4.05 2.90 -7.41
CA VAL A 19 4.07 2.86 -5.94
C VAL A 19 2.86 2.09 -5.46
N LEU A 20 3.08 1.01 -4.71
CA LEU A 20 2.01 0.22 -4.12
C LEU A 20 1.93 0.51 -2.63
N LEU A 21 0.90 1.24 -2.22
CA LEU A 21 0.58 1.47 -0.82
C LEU A 21 -0.17 0.25 -0.28
N ASN A 22 0.35 -0.37 0.78
CA ASN A 22 -0.26 -1.52 1.44
C ASN A 22 -0.70 -1.13 2.85
N PHE A 23 -1.97 -0.76 2.99
CA PHE A 23 -2.57 -0.44 4.28
C PHE A 23 -2.94 -1.73 5.02
N GLY A 24 -2.34 -1.93 6.18
CA GLY A 24 -2.53 -3.10 7.03
C GLY A 24 -2.36 -2.77 8.51
N ALA A 25 -2.40 -3.81 9.34
CA ALA A 25 -2.08 -3.73 10.77
C ALA A 25 -1.57 -5.09 11.28
N PRO A 26 -0.76 -5.14 12.35
CA PRO A 26 -0.19 -6.40 12.85
C PRO A 26 -1.24 -7.43 13.31
N TRP A 27 -2.38 -6.96 13.80
CA TRP A 27 -3.49 -7.79 14.28
C TRP A 27 -4.41 -8.28 13.14
N CYS A 28 -4.23 -7.77 11.92
CA CYS A 28 -5.02 -8.17 10.77
C CYS A 28 -4.50 -9.49 10.17
N GLY A 29 -5.23 -10.58 10.41
CA GLY A 29 -4.85 -11.92 9.94
C GLY A 29 -4.65 -12.03 8.42
N LEU A 30 -5.55 -11.44 7.64
CA LEU A 30 -5.45 -11.42 6.17
C LEU A 30 -4.27 -10.58 5.68
N CYS A 31 -3.99 -9.46 6.33
CA CYS A 31 -2.87 -8.59 5.98
C CYS A 31 -1.54 -9.33 6.07
N ARG A 32 -1.34 -10.11 7.14
CA ARG A 32 -0.14 -10.95 7.32
C ARG A 32 0.03 -12.01 6.24
N MET A 33 -1.06 -12.50 5.64
CA MET A 33 -1.01 -13.45 4.52
C MET A 33 -0.67 -12.76 3.19
N VAL A 34 -1.20 -11.56 2.97
CA VAL A 34 -1.00 -10.80 1.72
C VAL A 34 0.39 -10.17 1.65
N GLU A 35 0.94 -9.71 2.78
CA GLU A 35 2.24 -9.05 2.86
C GLU A 35 3.41 -9.80 2.20
N PRO A 36 3.65 -11.11 2.44
CA PRO A 36 4.72 -11.83 1.76
C PRO A 36 4.50 -11.95 0.24
N ILE A 37 3.25 -11.95 -0.23
CA ILE A 37 2.94 -11.95 -1.67
C ILE A 37 3.32 -10.61 -2.28
N MET A 38 3.01 -9.50 -1.59
CA MET A 38 3.38 -8.16 -2.05
C MET A 38 4.89 -7.94 -2.08
N GLN A 39 5.62 -8.46 -1.09
CA GLN A 39 7.09 -8.38 -1.07
C GLN A 39 7.72 -9.16 -2.23
N ARG A 40 7.18 -10.32 -2.59
CA ARG A 40 7.60 -11.08 -3.77
C ARG A 40 7.35 -10.29 -5.05
N LEU A 41 6.16 -9.72 -5.20
CA LEU A 41 5.81 -8.88 -6.35
C LEU A 41 6.79 -7.70 -6.52
N ALA A 42 7.10 -6.98 -5.43
CA ALA A 42 8.04 -5.87 -5.46
C ALA A 42 9.45 -6.31 -5.88
N THR A 43 9.86 -7.51 -5.47
CA THR A 43 11.15 -8.10 -5.85
C THR A 43 11.18 -8.48 -7.33
N GLU A 44 10.12 -9.11 -7.85
CA GLU A 44 9.99 -9.51 -9.26
C GLU A 44 9.99 -8.31 -10.21
N TRP A 45 9.44 -7.17 -9.77
CA TRP A 45 9.39 -5.94 -10.55
C TRP A 45 10.71 -5.14 -10.54
N ASN A 46 11.76 -5.68 -9.90
CA ASN A 46 13.16 -5.24 -9.98
C ASN A 46 13.35 -3.71 -9.84
N GLY A 47 12.70 -3.09 -8.86
CA GLY A 47 12.79 -1.65 -8.58
C GLY A 47 11.85 -0.75 -9.38
N SER A 48 11.10 -1.29 -10.35
CA SER A 48 10.05 -0.56 -11.08
C SER A 48 8.82 -0.29 -10.20
N LEU A 49 8.60 -1.13 -9.19
CA LEU A 49 7.52 -1.02 -8.21
C LEU A 49 8.10 -0.78 -6.82
N GLN A 50 7.72 0.34 -6.21
CA GLN A 50 8.03 0.63 -4.81
C GLN A 50 6.87 0.17 -3.92
N LEU A 51 7.09 -0.84 -3.09
CA LEU A 51 6.12 -1.26 -2.07
C LEU A 51 6.28 -0.42 -0.80
N VAL A 52 5.17 0.10 -0.27
CA VAL A 52 5.13 0.89 0.95
C VAL A 52 4.10 0.29 1.92
N PRO A 53 4.53 -0.54 2.89
CA PRO A 53 3.64 -1.01 3.95
C PRO A 53 3.31 0.15 4.89
N ILE A 54 2.03 0.29 5.23
CA ILE A 54 1.50 1.35 6.09
C ILE A 54 0.68 0.69 7.19
N ASP A 55 1.16 0.82 8.42
CA ASP A 55 0.38 0.48 9.62
C ASP A 55 -0.65 1.58 9.88
N VAL A 56 -1.93 1.24 9.78
CA VAL A 56 -3.02 2.21 10.00
C VAL A 56 -3.12 2.70 11.44
N ASP A 57 -2.65 1.90 12.41
CA ASP A 57 -2.65 2.30 13.82
C ASP A 57 -1.59 3.35 14.12
N GLN A 58 -0.52 3.39 13.33
CA GLN A 58 0.53 4.40 13.46
C GLN A 58 0.27 5.60 12.54
N ASN A 59 -0.56 5.42 11.50
CA ASN A 59 -0.76 6.39 10.43
C ASN A 59 -2.26 6.68 10.19
N PHE A 60 -3.02 6.90 11.26
CA PHE A 60 -4.48 7.11 11.18
C PHE A 60 -4.88 8.23 10.21
N LEU A 61 -4.21 9.39 10.25
CA LEU A 61 -4.52 10.51 9.35
C LEU A 61 -4.29 10.16 7.88
N LEU A 62 -3.27 9.34 7.61
CA LEU A 62 -2.97 8.85 6.26
C LEU A 62 -4.07 7.90 5.77
N ALA A 63 -4.43 6.92 6.60
CA ALA A 63 -5.52 5.99 6.31
C ALA A 63 -6.85 6.72 6.07
N TYR A 64 -7.15 7.75 6.89
CA TYR A 64 -8.32 8.60 6.71
C TYR A 64 -8.30 9.37 5.38
N ARG A 65 -7.18 10.00 5.03
CA ARG A 65 -7.02 10.74 3.76
C ARG A 65 -7.21 9.85 2.54
N PHE A 66 -6.67 8.64 2.56
CA PHE A 66 -6.89 7.66 1.51
C PHE A 66 -8.24 6.95 1.60
N GLN A 67 -9.10 7.33 2.55
CA GLN A 67 -10.43 6.75 2.77
C GLN A 67 -10.39 5.22 2.92
N VAL A 68 -9.40 4.71 3.65
CA VAL A 68 -9.28 3.28 3.95
C VAL A 68 -10.43 2.88 4.87
N LYS A 69 -11.32 2.01 4.37
CA LYS A 69 -12.50 1.53 5.12
C LYS A 69 -12.35 0.10 5.64
N SER A 70 -11.44 -0.67 5.06
CA SER A 70 -11.21 -2.08 5.34
C SER A 70 -9.74 -2.43 5.20
N LEU A 71 -9.31 -3.42 5.95
CA LEU A 71 -7.96 -3.98 5.85
C LEU A 71 -8.01 -5.41 5.29
N PRO A 72 -7.02 -5.81 4.48
CA PRO A 72 -6.03 -4.93 3.85
C PRO A 72 -6.66 -4.04 2.77
N THR A 73 -6.06 -2.87 2.54
CA THR A 73 -6.35 -2.05 1.35
C THR A 73 -5.06 -1.82 0.59
N LEU A 74 -5.02 -2.20 -0.68
CA LEU A 74 -3.92 -1.92 -1.59
C LEU A 74 -4.30 -0.78 -2.53
N ILE A 75 -3.39 0.16 -2.74
CA ILE A 75 -3.57 1.28 -3.67
C ILE A 75 -2.34 1.38 -4.54
N LEU A 76 -2.50 1.20 -5.85
CA LEU A 76 -1.45 1.42 -6.83
C LEU A 76 -1.52 2.87 -7.28
N CYS A 77 -0.39 3.56 -7.16
CA CYS A 77 -0.20 4.89 -7.70
C CYS A 77 0.80 4.82 -8.86
N LYS A 78 0.51 5.55 -9.93
CA LYS A 78 1.42 5.82 -11.03
C LYS A 78 1.67 7.32 -11.11
N ASP A 79 2.93 7.74 -11.06
CA ASP A 79 3.31 9.16 -11.11
C ASP A 79 2.55 10.04 -10.09
N GLY A 80 2.33 9.50 -8.88
CA GLY A 80 1.59 10.18 -7.81
C GLY A 80 0.06 10.07 -7.87
N ILE A 81 -0.50 9.53 -8.95
CA ILE A 81 -1.95 9.42 -9.16
C ILE A 81 -2.40 8.00 -8.85
N GLU A 82 -3.46 7.85 -8.04
CA GLU A 82 -4.12 6.56 -7.82
C GLU A 82 -4.69 6.03 -9.15
N VAL A 83 -4.24 4.84 -9.56
CA VAL A 83 -4.70 4.18 -10.79
C VAL A 83 -5.55 2.96 -10.52
N GLU A 84 -5.34 2.28 -9.39
CA GLU A 84 -6.07 1.06 -9.02
C GLU A 84 -6.15 0.94 -7.50
N ARG A 85 -7.27 0.39 -7.00
CA ARG A 85 -7.51 0.15 -5.57
C ARG A 85 -8.16 -1.20 -5.33
N LEU A 86 -7.60 -1.96 -4.41
CA LEU A 86 -8.15 -3.22 -3.92
C LEU A 86 -8.42 -3.11 -2.42
N SER A 87 -9.66 -2.78 -2.06
CA SER A 87 -10.13 -2.71 -0.66
C SER A 87 -11.01 -3.90 -0.26
N TYR A 88 -11.54 -4.62 -1.25
CA TYR A 88 -12.30 -5.84 -1.05
C TYR A 88 -11.45 -6.99 -1.58
N PHE A 89 -10.89 -7.76 -0.66
CA PHE A 89 -10.36 -9.07 -0.96
C PHE A 89 -11.53 -10.04 -0.83
N PRO A 90 -12.22 -10.40 -1.93
CA PRO A 90 -13.11 -11.55 -1.87
C PRO A 90 -12.25 -12.69 -1.36
N VAL A 91 -12.58 -13.21 -0.16
CA VAL A 91 -11.90 -14.36 0.43
C VAL A 91 -11.70 -15.35 -0.70
N LEU A 92 -10.45 -15.61 -1.07
CA LEU A 92 -10.05 -16.50 -2.16
C LEU A 92 -10.95 -17.74 -2.07
N ARG A 93 -12.01 -17.76 -2.89
CA ARG A 93 -12.89 -18.91 -2.97
C ARG A 93 -12.07 -19.94 -3.72
N MET A 94 -11.44 -20.82 -2.95
CA MET A 94 -10.97 -22.12 -3.41
C MET A 94 -12.12 -22.87 -4.08
#